data_AF-A0A6M1ZFQ5-F1
#
_entry.id   AF-A0A6M1ZFQ5-F1
#
_cell.length_a   1.000
_cell.length_b   1.000
_cell.length_c   1.000
_cell.angle_alpha   90.00
_cell.angle_beta   90.00
_cell.angle_gamma   90.00
#
_symmetry.space_group_name_H-M   'P 1'
#
loop_
_entity.id
_entity.type
_entity.pdbx_description
1 polymer ?
#
loop_
_entity_poly.entity_id
_entity_poly.type
_entity_poly.pdbx_seq_one_letter_code
_entity_poly.pdbx_strand_id
1 'polypeptide(L)'
;MQTLVLSLIFLAGSPASLKDPPKVAAIVLTPQEEKRMQQFAPMTLKKIEKGKPLDVYDIRLMTRMGLADEIILAAIAKTNSTFYLTSSDIKELRQGGVSQKVIEDMNETGKHNYK
;
A
#
# COMPACT_ATOMS: atom_id res chain seq x y z
N MET A 1 -51.30 0.36 33.59
CA MET A 1 -50.34 -0.53 32.90
C MET A 1 -49.26 0.33 32.29
N GLN A 2 -48.04 0.25 32.83
CA GLN A 2 -46.83 0.86 32.26
C GLN A 2 -46.10 -0.22 31.46
N THR A 3 -45.72 0.08 30.23
CA THR A 3 -44.67 -0.66 29.53
C THR A 3 -43.81 0.34 28.78
N LEU A 4 -42.69 0.73 29.40
CA LEU A 4 -41.54 1.30 28.70
C LEU A 4 -40.93 0.19 27.84
N VAL A 5 -40.64 0.48 26.57
CA VAL A 5 -39.74 -0.35 25.77
C VAL A 5 -38.53 0.51 25.41
N LEU A 6 -37.39 0.09 25.96
CA LEU A 6 -36.07 0.65 25.77
C LEU A 6 -35.36 -0.10 24.63
N SER A 7 -34.43 0.60 23.95
CA SER A 7 -33.36 0.04 23.10
C SER A 7 -33.80 -0.32 21.65
N LEU A 8 -32.99 -0.14 20.61
CA LEU A 8 -31.54 -0.03 20.48
C LEU A 8 -31.26 0.65 19.12
N ILE A 9 -30.56 1.79 19.08
CA ILE A 9 -30.10 2.38 17.82
C ILE A 9 -28.82 1.65 17.43
N PHE A 10 -28.90 0.73 16.47
CA PHE A 10 -27.72 0.12 15.87
C PHE A 10 -27.20 1.02 14.74
N LEU A 11 -25.95 1.43 14.89
CA LEU A 11 -25.14 2.20 13.96
C LEU A 11 -24.79 1.32 12.73
N ALA A 12 -25.49 1.50 11.61
CA ALA A 12 -25.05 0.97 10.33
C ALA A 12 -24.32 2.09 9.58
N GLY A 13 -22.99 2.09 9.66
CA GLY A 13 -22.16 2.88 8.75
C GLY A 13 -22.49 2.50 7.30
N SER A 14 -22.61 3.52 6.45
CA SER A 14 -22.97 3.40 5.04
C SER A 14 -22.21 2.26 4.33
N PRO A 15 -22.89 1.33 3.64
CA PRO A 15 -22.20 0.40 2.76
C PRO A 15 -21.70 1.19 1.55
N ALA A 16 -20.39 1.46 1.52
CA ALA A 16 -19.75 1.96 0.32
C ALA A 16 -20.05 0.99 -0.84
N SER A 17 -20.55 1.56 -1.93
CA SER A 17 -21.09 0.91 -3.12
C SER A 17 -20.07 -0.01 -3.81
N LEU A 18 -20.28 -1.33 -3.72
CA LEU A 18 -19.60 -2.37 -4.50
C LEU A 18 -20.14 -2.43 -5.94
N LYS A 19 -19.89 -1.42 -6.77
CA LYS A 19 -20.33 -1.44 -8.18
C LYS A 19 -19.26 -1.20 -9.24
N ASP A 20 -18.01 -1.05 -8.86
CA ASP A 20 -16.88 -1.20 -9.78
C ASP A 20 -15.96 -2.29 -9.23
N PRO A 21 -15.61 -3.34 -10.00
CA PRO A 21 -14.50 -4.19 -9.60
C PRO A 21 -13.25 -3.29 -9.46
N PRO A 22 -12.46 -3.42 -8.39
CA PRO A 22 -11.31 -2.56 -8.19
C PRO A 22 -10.41 -2.65 -9.41
N LYS A 23 -10.27 -1.53 -10.13
CA LYS A 23 -9.37 -1.37 -11.29
C LYS A 23 -7.92 -1.29 -10.80
N VAL A 24 -7.46 -2.35 -10.13
CA VAL A 24 -6.12 -2.47 -9.53
C VAL A 24 -5.26 -3.49 -10.28
N ALA A 25 -5.83 -4.19 -11.28
CA ALA A 25 -5.44 -5.38 -12.06
C ALA A 25 -3.95 -5.72 -12.40
N ALA A 26 -2.95 -5.01 -11.89
CA ALA A 26 -1.54 -5.42 -11.90
C ALA A 26 -0.97 -5.71 -10.50
N ILE A 27 -1.64 -5.27 -9.41
CA ILE A 27 -1.33 -5.76 -8.05
C ILE A 27 -2.58 -6.40 -7.45
N VAL A 28 -2.46 -7.59 -6.88
CA VAL A 28 -3.59 -8.30 -6.27
C VAL A 28 -3.60 -7.98 -4.78
N LEU A 29 -4.48 -7.06 -4.38
CA LEU A 29 -4.77 -6.77 -2.97
C LEU A 29 -6.03 -7.51 -2.55
N THR A 30 -6.04 -8.04 -1.33
CA THR A 30 -7.28 -8.49 -0.69
C THR A 30 -8.15 -7.28 -0.32
N PRO A 31 -9.48 -7.45 -0.17
CA PRO A 31 -10.37 -6.37 0.26
C PRO A 31 -9.96 -5.72 1.59
N GLN A 32 -9.39 -6.51 2.51
CA GLN A 32 -8.92 -6.01 3.80
C GLN A 32 -7.65 -5.15 3.64
N GLU A 33 -6.70 -5.56 2.79
CA GLU A 33 -5.49 -4.79 2.50
C GLU A 33 -5.83 -3.48 1.77
N GLU A 34 -6.74 -3.53 0.80
CA GLU A 34 -7.23 -2.35 0.10
C GLU A 34 -7.86 -1.36 1.08
N LYS A 35 -8.73 -1.83 1.99
CA LYS A 35 -9.32 -0.99 3.03
C LYS A 35 -8.25 -0.36 3.94
N ARG A 36 -7.22 -1.11 4.33
CA ARG A 36 -6.10 -0.58 5.12
C ARG A 36 -5.32 0.47 4.32
N MET A 37 -5.09 0.26 3.02
CA MET A 37 -4.45 1.24 2.14
C MET A 37 -5.27 2.51 1.99
N GLN A 38 -6.58 2.40 1.83
CA GLN A 38 -7.47 3.56 1.77
C GLN A 38 -7.45 4.37 3.08
N GLN A 39 -7.34 3.70 4.24
CA GLN A 39 -7.34 4.35 5.55
C GLN A 39 -5.99 4.97 5.92
N PHE A 40 -4.89 4.24 5.75
CA PHE A 40 -3.58 4.60 6.29
C PHE A 40 -2.59 5.11 5.23
N ALA A 41 -2.82 4.78 3.96
CA ALA A 41 -1.93 5.13 2.85
C ALA A 41 -2.70 5.62 1.60
N PRO A 42 -3.69 6.54 1.73
CA PRO A 42 -4.53 6.93 0.61
C PRO A 42 -3.75 7.58 -0.54
N MET A 43 -2.62 8.22 -0.23
CA MET A 43 -1.74 8.81 -1.24
C MET A 43 -0.92 7.74 -1.99
N THR A 44 -0.38 6.76 -1.27
CA THR A 44 0.33 5.62 -1.87
C THR A 44 -0.59 4.82 -2.78
N LEU A 45 -1.83 4.54 -2.34
CA LEU A 45 -2.84 3.86 -3.16
C LEU A 45 -3.13 4.64 -4.45
N LYS A 46 -3.34 5.96 -4.35
CA LYS A 46 -3.53 6.82 -5.53
C LYS A 46 -2.33 6.84 -6.48
N LYS A 47 -1.10 6.76 -5.98
CA LYS A 47 0.10 6.65 -6.82
C LYS A 47 0.08 5.34 -7.60
N ILE A 48 -0.20 4.22 -6.92
CA ILE A 48 -0.33 2.88 -7.52
C ILE A 48 -1.44 2.85 -8.59
N GLU A 49 -2.60 3.41 -8.32
CA GLU A 49 -3.73 3.47 -9.27
C GLU A 49 -3.39 4.27 -10.51
N LYS A 50 -2.66 5.37 -10.35
CA LYS A 50 -2.29 6.29 -11.43
C LYS A 50 -0.97 5.94 -12.11
N GLY A 51 -0.31 4.86 -11.69
CA GLY A 51 1.03 4.49 -12.18
C GLY A 51 2.09 5.56 -11.91
N LYS A 52 1.92 6.36 -10.85
CA LYS A 52 2.92 7.37 -10.46
C LYS A 52 4.04 6.74 -9.65
N PRO A 53 5.31 7.18 -9.82
CA PRO A 53 6.42 6.67 -9.04
C PRO A 53 6.18 6.77 -7.54
N LEU A 54 6.53 5.68 -6.85
CA LEU A 54 6.60 5.56 -5.41
C LEU A 54 7.93 6.11 -4.91
N ASP A 55 7.93 6.58 -3.67
CA ASP A 55 9.14 6.99 -2.97
C ASP A 55 9.50 6.01 -1.84
N VAL A 56 10.65 6.22 -1.20
CA VAL A 56 11.12 5.39 -0.08
C VAL A 56 10.11 5.36 1.08
N TYR A 57 9.38 6.46 1.29
CA TYR A 57 8.37 6.54 2.34
C TYR A 57 7.17 5.63 2.04
N ASP A 58 6.69 5.60 0.79
CA ASP A 58 5.62 4.70 0.35
C ASP A 58 5.97 3.22 0.62
N ILE A 59 7.21 2.81 0.28
CA ILE A 59 7.65 1.42 0.50
C ILE A 59 7.68 1.06 1.98
N ARG A 60 8.20 1.97 2.82
CA ARG A 60 8.20 1.77 4.28
C ARG A 60 6.78 1.71 4.83
N LEU A 61 5.85 2.51 4.30
CA LEU A 61 4.47 2.51 4.76
C LEU A 61 3.77 1.20 4.40
N MET A 62 3.91 0.73 3.16
CA MET A 62 3.39 -0.58 2.72
C MET A 62 3.93 -1.72 3.58
N THR A 63 5.22 -1.68 3.90
CA THR A 63 5.88 -2.66 4.78
C THR A 63 5.30 -2.63 6.20
N ARG A 64 5.16 -1.45 6.82
CA ARG A 64 4.59 -1.31 8.17
C ARG A 64 3.15 -1.78 8.25
N MET A 65 2.42 -1.72 7.15
CA MET A 65 1.06 -2.26 7.07
C MET A 65 1.03 -3.80 6.99
N GLY A 66 2.19 -4.44 6.81
CA GLY A 66 2.34 -5.89 6.70
C GLY A 66 1.95 -6.42 5.32
N LEU A 67 2.04 -5.60 4.27
CA LEU A 67 1.88 -6.09 2.90
C LEU A 67 3.05 -7.01 2.55
N ALA A 68 2.74 -8.11 1.86
CA ALA A 68 3.75 -9.06 1.41
C ALA A 68 4.72 -8.44 0.41
N ASP A 69 5.95 -8.96 0.38
CA ASP A 69 6.99 -8.53 -0.55
C ASP A 69 6.52 -8.54 -2.00
N GLU A 70 5.77 -9.57 -2.40
CA GLU A 70 5.25 -9.72 -3.77
C GLU A 70 4.32 -8.56 -4.16
N ILE A 71 3.53 -8.05 -3.21
CA ILE A 71 2.65 -6.90 -3.43
C ILE A 71 3.47 -5.62 -3.60
N ILE A 72 4.50 -5.45 -2.78
CA ILE A 72 5.38 -4.28 -2.82
C ILE A 72 6.17 -4.24 -4.14
N LEU A 73 6.75 -5.38 -4.54
CA LEU A 73 7.49 -5.53 -5.80
C LEU A 73 6.57 -5.27 -7.01
N ALA A 74 5.36 -5.84 -7.01
CA ALA A 74 4.40 -5.59 -8.08
C ALA A 74 3.99 -4.10 -8.15
N ALA A 75 3.91 -3.40 -7.00
CA ALA A 75 3.65 -1.97 -6.96
C ALA A 75 4.81 -1.15 -7.53
N ILE A 76 6.05 -1.49 -7.22
CA ILE A 76 7.26 -0.87 -7.79
C ILE A 76 7.26 -1.01 -9.32
N ALA A 77 7.02 -2.22 -9.83
CA ALA A 77 6.95 -2.49 -11.26
C ALA A 77 5.81 -1.74 -11.95
N LYS A 78 4.59 -1.79 -11.39
CA LYS A 78 3.40 -1.12 -11.95
C LYS A 78 3.59 0.40 -12.08
N THR A 79 4.34 0.99 -11.16
CA THR A 79 4.54 2.45 -11.08
C THR A 79 5.79 2.93 -11.80
N ASN A 80 6.57 2.01 -12.39
CA ASN A 80 7.89 2.30 -12.98
C ASN A 80 8.77 3.13 -12.03
N SER A 81 8.73 2.78 -10.73
CA SER A 81 9.46 3.53 -9.72
C SER A 81 10.96 3.33 -9.88
N THR A 82 11.72 4.41 -9.70
CA THR A 82 13.18 4.38 -9.75
C THR A 82 13.72 4.93 -8.44
N PHE A 83 14.61 4.19 -7.78
CA PHE A 83 15.18 4.57 -6.50
C PHE A 83 16.69 4.73 -6.59
N TYR A 84 17.18 5.91 -6.20
CA TYR A 84 18.60 6.18 -6.02
C TYR A 84 18.95 6.08 -4.55
N LEU A 85 19.24 4.86 -4.09
CA LEU A 85 19.46 4.59 -2.67
C LEU A 85 20.90 4.89 -2.25
N THR A 86 21.05 5.68 -1.20
CA THR A 86 22.31 5.84 -0.48
C THR A 86 22.50 4.70 0.54
N SER A 87 23.71 4.57 1.09
CA SER A 87 23.96 3.66 2.20
C SER A 87 23.10 3.96 3.44
N SER A 88 22.73 5.23 3.65
CA SER A 88 21.81 5.62 4.73
C SER A 88 20.40 5.12 4.47
N ASP A 89 19.91 5.27 3.24
CA ASP A 89 18.57 4.80 2.85
C ASP A 89 18.44 3.29 3.02
N ILE A 90 19.45 2.53 2.60
CA ILE A 90 19.49 1.07 2.76
C ILE A 90 19.42 0.68 4.24
N LYS A 91 20.15 1.39 5.11
CA LYS A 91 20.11 1.16 6.56
C LYS A 91 18.72 1.46 7.14
N GLU A 92 18.12 2.57 6.75
CA GLU A 92 16.78 2.96 7.21
C GLU A 92 15.67 2.02 6.73
N LEU A 93 15.77 1.52 5.51
CA LEU A 93 14.85 0.52 4.95
C LEU A 93 14.91 -0.79 5.77
N ARG A 94 16.13 -1.30 6.04
CA ARG A 94 16.32 -2.49 6.88
C ARG A 94 15.75 -2.29 8.29
N GLN A 95 16.04 -1.15 8.91
CA GLN A 95 15.52 -0.82 10.25
C GLN A 95 14.00 -0.65 10.26
N GLY A 96 13.41 -0.24 9.12
CA GLY A 96 11.97 -0.15 8.92
C GLY A 96 11.27 -1.49 8.66
N GLY A 97 12.01 -2.60 8.67
CA GLY A 97 11.48 -3.95 8.43
C GLY A 97 11.32 -4.29 6.95
N VAL A 98 11.83 -3.46 6.03
CA VAL A 98 11.77 -3.77 4.60
C VAL A 98 12.70 -4.95 4.32
N SER A 99 12.17 -5.95 3.61
CA SER A 99 12.92 -7.17 3.35
C SER A 99 14.12 -6.93 2.44
N GLN A 100 15.12 -7.80 2.53
CA GLN A 100 16.30 -7.73 1.67
C GLN A 100 15.94 -7.82 0.18
N LYS A 101 14.96 -8.66 -0.17
CA LYS A 101 14.45 -8.85 -1.53
C LYS A 101 13.90 -7.55 -2.11
N VAL A 102 13.08 -6.83 -1.34
CA VAL A 102 12.51 -5.53 -1.76
C VAL A 102 13.61 -4.47 -1.90
N ILE A 103 14.57 -4.42 -0.97
CA ILE A 103 15.69 -3.46 -1.04
C ILE A 103 16.56 -3.70 -2.28
N GLU A 104 16.80 -4.96 -2.63
CA GLU A 104 17.57 -5.33 -3.84
C GLU A 104 16.87 -4.89 -5.11
N ASP A 105 15.56 -5.15 -5.23
CA ASP A 105 14.74 -4.72 -6.36
C ASP A 105 14.73 -3.18 -6.49
N MET A 106 14.51 -2.46 -5.38
CA MET A 106 14.59 -1.00 -5.35
C MET A 106 15.96 -0.50 -5.87
N ASN A 107 17.06 -1.10 -5.40
CA ASN A 107 18.41 -0.72 -5.82
C ASN A 107 18.67 -1.03 -7.31
N GLU A 108 18.07 -2.10 -7.83
CA GLU A 108 18.20 -2.49 -9.25
C GLU A 108 17.50 -1.49 -10.18
N THR A 109 16.37 -0.90 -9.77
CA THR A 109 15.68 0.14 -10.56
C THR A 109 16.56 1.36 -10.85
N GLY A 110 17.34 1.81 -9.86
CA GLY A 110 18.28 2.92 -10.02
C GLY A 110 19.40 2.61 -10.99
N LYS A 111 19.94 1.38 -10.93
CA LYS A 111 21.03 0.92 -11.80
C LYS A 111 20.62 0.81 -13.27
N HIS A 112 19.41 0.33 -13.55
CA HIS A 112 18.94 0.09 -14.92
C HIS A 112 18.73 1.38 -15.74
N ASN A 113 18.48 2.52 -15.07
CA ASN A 113 18.27 3.81 -15.73
C ASN A 113 19.56 4.59 -16.04
N TYR A 114 20.75 4.04 -15.74
CA TYR A 114 22.05 4.59 -16.12
C TYR A 114 22.60 3.97 -17.42
N LYS A 115 21.84 4.02 -18.52
CA LYS A 115 22.32 3.61 -19.85
C LYS A 115 22.24 4.73 -20.86
#